data_AF-A0A1Y1S2V8-F1
#
_entry.id   AF-A0A1Y1S2V8-F1
#
_cell.length_a   1.000
_cell.length_b   1.000
_cell.length_c   1.000
_cell.angle_alpha   90.00
_cell.angle_beta   90.00
_cell.angle_gamma   90.00
#
_symmetry.space_group_name_H-M   'P 1'
#
loop_
_entity.id
_entity.type
_entity.pdbx_description
1 polymer ?
#
loop_
_entity_poly.entity_id
_entity_poly.type
_entity_poly.pdbx_seq_one_letter_code
_entity_poly.pdbx_strand_id
1 'polypeptide(L)'
;MKSGDIRECSINNRLFDVVTGSDVTFRTSGYQNETEATGNGGIHVTQRRKLGGFDGLPVLLDHDRGDLEFLQAAADSGDKVPCYLTLVDGTTYRGDLVIVDVLDANTGTGQVEITASGPKFEQI
;
A
#
# COMPACT_ATOMS: atom_id res chain seq x y z
N MET A 1 -15.33 -3.48 -17.53
CA MET A 1 -14.26 -4.00 -16.64
C MET A 1 -14.47 -3.38 -15.28
N LYS A 2 -14.36 -4.17 -14.20
CA LYS A 2 -14.49 -3.63 -12.84
C LYS A 2 -13.24 -2.81 -12.54
N SER A 3 -13.42 -1.50 -12.45
CA SER A 3 -12.41 -0.53 -12.01
C SER A 3 -12.12 -0.81 -10.53
N GLY A 4 -11.03 -1.51 -10.21
CA GLY A 4 -10.61 -1.63 -8.81
C GLY A 4 -9.79 -2.85 -8.45
N ASP A 5 -9.76 -3.90 -9.27
CA ASP A 5 -8.91 -5.06 -8.94
C ASP A 5 -7.44 -4.76 -9.22
N ILE A 6 -6.56 -5.29 -8.40
CA ILE A 6 -5.12 -5.06 -8.51
C ILE A 6 -4.54 -6.20 -9.34
N ARG A 7 -3.75 -5.84 -10.35
CA ARG A 7 -3.10 -6.80 -11.23
C ARG A 7 -1.76 -7.26 -10.67
N GLU A 8 -0.94 -6.30 -10.24
CA GLU A 8 0.45 -6.55 -9.84
C GLU A 8 0.93 -5.49 -8.85
N CYS A 9 1.86 -5.89 -7.99
CA CYS A 9 2.54 -5.02 -7.05
C CYS A 9 4.05 -5.21 -7.17
N SER A 10 4.80 -4.12 -7.20
CA SER A 10 6.26 -4.16 -7.17
C SER A 10 6.76 -3.42 -5.94
N ILE A 11 7.67 -4.05 -5.18
CA ILE A 11 8.29 -3.50 -3.99
C ILE A 11 9.81 -3.55 -4.18
N ASN A 12 10.47 -2.40 -4.13
CA ASN A 12 11.92 -2.28 -4.35
C ASN A 12 12.41 -2.98 -5.64
N ASN A 13 11.70 -2.76 -6.75
CA ASN A 13 11.91 -3.39 -8.06
C ASN A 13 11.69 -4.92 -8.12
N ARG A 14 11.10 -5.52 -7.08
CA ARG A 14 10.71 -6.93 -7.08
C ARG A 14 9.21 -7.04 -7.32
N LEU A 15 8.83 -7.79 -8.35
CA LEU A 15 7.44 -7.99 -8.74
C LEU A 15 6.81 -9.13 -7.93
N PHE A 16 5.60 -8.88 -7.45
CA PHE A 16 4.75 -9.80 -6.72
C PHE A 16 3.41 -9.94 -7.44
N ASP A 17 2.99 -11.18 -7.60
CA ASP A 17 1.66 -11.51 -8.11
C ASP A 17 0.64 -11.32 -6.99
N VAL A 18 -0.41 -10.56 -7.29
CA VAL A 18 -1.49 -10.29 -6.35
C VAL A 18 -2.56 -11.36 -6.50
N VAL A 19 -3.12 -11.81 -5.37
CA VAL A 19 -4.22 -12.78 -5.38
C VAL A 19 -5.45 -12.09 -5.98
N THR A 20 -5.98 -12.66 -7.07
CA THR A 20 -7.12 -12.08 -7.78
C THR A 20 -8.40 -12.16 -6.95
N GLY A 21 -9.25 -11.13 -7.03
CA GLY A 21 -10.52 -11.11 -6.30
C GLY A 21 -10.38 -10.79 -4.82
N SER A 22 -9.25 -10.24 -4.40
CA SER A 22 -9.01 -9.75 -3.05
C SER A 22 -9.50 -8.31 -2.87
N ASP A 23 -10.20 -8.05 -1.77
CA ASP A 23 -10.69 -6.72 -1.42
C ASP A 23 -9.57 -5.88 -0.79
N VAL A 24 -8.71 -5.31 -1.64
CA VAL A 24 -7.58 -4.50 -1.17
C VAL A 24 -7.97 -3.03 -1.10
N THR A 25 -7.67 -2.40 0.03
CA THR A 25 -7.81 -0.96 0.20
C THR A 25 -6.48 -0.27 -0.07
N PHE A 26 -6.44 0.61 -1.09
CA PHE A 26 -5.35 1.56 -1.27
C PHE A 26 -5.80 2.98 -0.90
N ARG A 27 -4.83 3.79 -0.45
CA ARG A 27 -5.05 5.15 0.07
C ARG A 27 -4.11 6.10 -0.65
N THR A 28 -4.65 7.12 -1.29
CA THR A 28 -3.83 8.21 -1.82
C THR A 28 -3.35 9.11 -0.69
N SER A 29 -2.12 9.62 -0.84
CA SER A 29 -1.56 10.58 0.13
C SER A 29 -2.29 11.92 0.05
N GLY A 30 -2.46 12.61 1.18
CA GLY A 30 -3.20 13.87 1.18
C GLY A 30 -3.26 14.54 2.56
N TYR A 31 -4.38 15.21 2.81
CA TYR A 31 -4.66 15.85 4.09
C TYR A 31 -6.04 15.42 4.59
N GLN A 32 -6.14 15.20 5.89
CA GLN A 32 -7.41 15.06 6.59
C GLN A 32 -7.76 16.42 7.17
N ASN A 33 -8.96 16.91 6.85
CA ASN A 33 -9.44 18.22 7.29
C ASN A 33 -10.45 18.04 8.41
N GLU A 34 -10.26 18.78 9.49
CA GLU A 34 -11.21 18.92 10.59
C GLU A 34 -11.70 20.37 10.58
N THR A 35 -13.02 20.57 10.51
CA THR A 35 -13.62 21.90 10.38
C THR A 35 -14.49 22.23 11.58
N GLU A 36 -14.27 23.39 12.18
CA GLU A 36 -15.02 23.89 13.33
C GLU A 36 -15.66 25.24 13.00
N ALA A 37 -16.90 25.45 13.44
CA ALA A 37 -17.56 26.74 13.33
C ALA A 37 -17.01 27.69 14.39
N THR A 38 -16.68 28.90 13.98
CA THR A 38 -16.19 29.96 14.87
C THR A 38 -17.33 30.89 15.28
N GLY A 39 -17.19 31.56 16.44
CA GLY A 39 -18.25 32.42 16.99
C GLY A 39 -18.66 33.61 16.11
N ASN A 40 -17.88 33.95 15.08
CA ASN A 40 -18.21 34.98 14.09
C ASN A 40 -18.86 34.42 12.81
N GLY A 41 -19.25 33.14 12.79
CA GLY A 41 -19.85 32.47 11.63
C GLY A 41 -18.85 32.02 10.56
N GLY A 42 -17.54 32.18 10.80
CA GLY A 42 -16.49 31.62 9.94
C GLY A 42 -16.19 30.14 10.24
N ILE A 43 -15.28 29.56 9.47
CA ILE A 43 -14.81 28.17 9.64
C ILE A 43 -13.32 28.18 9.98
N HIS A 44 -12.94 27.47 11.03
CA HIS A 44 -11.56 27.11 11.33
C HIS A 44 -11.28 25.72 10.75
N VAL A 45 -10.16 25.56 10.04
CA VAL A 45 -9.77 24.28 9.43
C VAL A 45 -8.43 23.85 9.99
N THR A 46 -8.41 22.71 10.68
CA THR A 46 -7.17 22.01 11.06
C THR A 46 -6.88 20.91 10.05
N GLN A 47 -5.69 20.93 9.46
CA GLN A 47 -5.26 19.91 8.50
C GLN A 47 -4.18 19.00 9.10
N ARG A 48 -4.40 17.69 9.04
CA ARG A 48 -3.40 16.68 9.40
C ARG A 48 -2.92 15.93 8.16
N ARG A 49 -1.63 15.62 8.08
CA ARG A 49 -1.08 14.86 6.95
C ARG A 49 -1.63 13.43 6.99
N LYS A 50 -2.22 12.98 5.87
CA LYS A 50 -2.65 11.59 5.67
C LYS A 50 -1.61 10.87 4.83
N LEU A 51 -1.06 9.78 5.35
CA LEU A 51 -0.16 8.91 4.60
C LEU A 51 -0.93 8.16 3.51
N GLY A 52 -0.25 7.90 2.40
CA GLY A 52 -0.76 7.04 1.33
C GLY A 52 -0.10 5.66 1.39
N GLY A 53 -0.66 4.70 0.66
CA GLY A 53 -0.17 3.33 0.59
C GLY A 53 -1.30 2.32 0.40
N PHE A 54 -1.10 1.09 0.86
CA PHE A 54 -2.07 0.01 0.77
C PHE A 54 -2.02 -0.85 2.04
N ASP A 55 -3.16 -1.42 2.41
CA ASP A 55 -3.31 -2.24 3.61
C ASP A 55 -3.81 -3.63 3.23
N GLY A 56 -3.16 -4.66 3.78
CA GLY A 56 -3.60 -6.06 3.64
C GLY A 56 -3.60 -6.55 2.19
N LEU A 57 -2.62 -6.17 1.37
CA LEU A 57 -2.50 -6.65 0.00
C LEU A 57 -1.99 -8.10 -0.01
N PRO A 58 -2.80 -9.10 -0.41
CA PRO A 58 -2.36 -10.48 -0.45
C PRO A 58 -1.53 -10.72 -1.71
N VAL A 59 -0.28 -11.11 -1.52
CA VAL A 59 0.63 -11.48 -2.60
C VAL A 59 1.02 -12.95 -2.50
N LEU A 60 1.31 -13.55 -3.65
CA LEU A 60 1.88 -14.89 -3.73
C LEU A 60 3.39 -14.83 -3.45
N LEU A 61 3.86 -15.80 -2.67
CA LEU A 61 5.26 -15.95 -2.32
C LEU A 61 5.94 -16.99 -3.21
N ASP A 62 7.08 -16.60 -3.78
CA ASP A 62 8.04 -17.53 -4.36
C ASP A 62 9.13 -17.87 -3.32
N HIS A 63 9.07 -19.11 -2.83
CA HIS A 63 10.05 -19.64 -1.87
C HIS A 63 11.44 -19.83 -2.48
N ASP A 64 11.54 -20.21 -3.76
CA ASP A 64 12.84 -20.40 -4.42
C ASP A 64 13.55 -19.06 -4.62
N ARG A 65 12.78 -17.98 -4.76
CA ARG A 65 13.28 -16.61 -4.86
C ARG A 65 13.64 -16.01 -3.49
N GLY A 66 13.15 -16.56 -2.38
CA GLY A 66 13.30 -16.00 -1.03
C GLY A 66 12.46 -14.72 -0.81
N ASP A 67 11.23 -14.72 -1.32
CA ASP A 67 10.32 -13.55 -1.23
C ASP A 67 10.02 -13.15 0.21
N LEU A 68 9.82 -14.13 1.09
CA LEU A 68 9.44 -13.89 2.48
C LEU A 68 10.57 -13.20 3.25
N GLU A 69 11.81 -13.69 3.11
CA GLU A 69 12.99 -13.11 3.75
C GLU A 69 13.27 -11.71 3.24
N PHE A 70 13.03 -11.46 1.96
CA PHE A 70 13.14 -10.13 1.38
C PHE A 70 12.11 -9.16 1.98
N LEU A 71 10.85 -9.57 2.11
CA LEU A 71 9.79 -8.75 2.69
C LEU A 71 10.04 -8.50 4.19
N GLN A 72 10.49 -9.51 4.92
CA GLN A 72 10.87 -9.38 6.33
C GLN A 72 12.03 -8.41 6.49
N ALA A 73 13.10 -8.54 5.69
CA ALA A 73 14.23 -7.64 5.76
C ALA A 73 13.86 -6.18 5.41
N ALA A 74 12.95 -5.99 4.45
CA ALA A 74 12.42 -4.67 4.11
C ALA A 74 11.58 -4.08 5.27
N ALA A 75 10.75 -4.88 5.94
CA ALA A 75 10.01 -4.44 7.12
C ALA A 75 10.96 -4.11 8.30
N ASP A 76 11.94 -4.97 8.57
CA ASP A 76 12.92 -4.81 9.66
C ASP A 76 13.80 -3.56 9.46
N SER A 77 14.07 -3.16 8.22
CA SER A 77 14.88 -1.98 7.91
C SER A 77 14.21 -0.67 8.35
N GLY A 78 12.87 -0.61 8.30
CA GLY A 78 12.11 0.63 8.45
C GLY A 78 12.37 1.68 7.34
N ASP A 79 13.10 1.30 6.28
CA ASP A 79 13.43 2.19 5.18
C ASP A 79 12.26 2.36 4.21
N LYS A 80 12.25 3.50 3.51
CA LYS A 80 11.32 3.74 2.41
C LYS A 80 11.82 3.04 1.17
N VAL A 81 11.00 2.16 0.63
CA VAL A 81 11.24 1.45 -0.62
C VAL A 81 10.27 1.92 -1.71
N PRO A 82 10.69 1.98 -2.98
CA PRO A 82 9.79 2.35 -4.06
C PRO A 82 8.77 1.23 -4.28
N CYS A 83 7.50 1.57 -4.17
CA CYS A 83 6.37 0.67 -4.40
C CYS A 83 5.55 1.13 -5.60
N TYR A 84 5.12 0.16 -6.41
CA TYR A 84 4.24 0.36 -7.55
C TYR A 84 3.04 -0.57 -7.43
N LEU A 85 1.86 -0.05 -7.73
CA LEU A 85 0.61 -0.80 -7.73
C LEU A 85 -0.11 -0.57 -9.05
N THR A 86 -0.26 -1.61 -9.86
CA THR A 86 -0.94 -1.51 -11.16
C THR A 86 -2.30 -2.18 -11.06
N LEU A 87 -3.35 -1.43 -11.40
CA LEU A 87 -4.72 -1.92 -11.47
C LEU A 87 -4.98 -2.68 -12.77
N VAL A 88 -6.05 -3.48 -12.81
CA VAL A 88 -6.48 -4.21 -14.01
C VAL A 88 -6.81 -3.31 -15.20
N ASP A 89 -7.14 -2.04 -14.96
CA ASP A 89 -7.41 -1.05 -16.02
C ASP A 89 -6.13 -0.39 -16.59
N GLY A 90 -4.96 -0.76 -16.05
CA GLY A 90 -3.66 -0.22 -16.45
C GLY A 90 -3.23 1.03 -15.69
N THR A 91 -4.04 1.53 -14.75
CA THR A 91 -3.66 2.64 -13.88
C THR A 91 -2.58 2.20 -12.90
N THR A 92 -1.46 2.92 -12.84
CA THR A 92 -0.38 2.64 -11.90
C THR A 92 -0.29 3.74 -10.84
N TYR A 93 -0.18 3.33 -9.59
CA TYR A 93 0.15 4.18 -8.45
C TYR A 93 1.59 3.92 -8.02
N ARG A 94 2.29 4.99 -7.62
CA ARG A 94 3.66 4.93 -7.14
C ARG A 94 3.82 5.69 -5.84
N GLY A 95 4.66 5.17 -4.95
CA GLY A 95 5.10 5.88 -3.77
C GLY A 95 6.36 5.28 -3.16
N ASP A 96 7.10 6.07 -2.40
CA ASP A 96 8.16 5.56 -1.53
C ASP A 96 7.54 5.24 -0.17
N LEU A 97 7.30 3.96 0.09
CA LEU A 97 6.55 3.45 1.24
C LEU A 97 7.45 2.66 2.18
N VAL A 98 7.12 2.67 3.46
CA VAL A 98 7.68 1.76 4.46
C VAL A 98 6.76 0.56 4.58
N ILE A 99 7.31 -0.65 4.55
CA ILE A 99 6.54 -1.86 4.87
C ILE A 99 6.31 -1.85 6.38
N VAL A 100 5.05 -1.71 6.78
CA VAL A 100 4.66 -1.54 8.20
C VAL A 100 4.42 -2.88 8.85
N ASP A 101 3.87 -3.82 8.10
CA ASP A 101 3.54 -5.15 8.59
C ASP A 101 3.61 -6.17 7.45
N VAL A 102 4.14 -7.34 7.78
CA VAL A 102 4.16 -8.54 6.96
C VAL A 102 3.60 -9.64 7.86
N LEU A 103 2.35 -10.04 7.61
CA LEU A 103 1.71 -11.06 8.43
C LEU A 103 2.33 -12.44 8.16
N ASP A 104 2.19 -13.36 9.12
CA ASP A 104 2.71 -14.73 9.00
C ASP A 104 2.31 -15.36 7.66
N ALA A 105 3.29 -15.84 6.90
CA ALA A 105 3.04 -16.48 5.61
C ALA A 105 2.13 -17.71 5.78
N ASN A 106 1.05 -17.78 5.02
CA ASN A 106 0.16 -18.94 5.03
C ASN A 106 0.78 -20.06 4.21
N THR A 107 1.30 -21.09 4.89
CA THR A 107 1.95 -22.24 4.26
C THR A 107 1.01 -23.14 3.45
N GLY A 108 -0.32 -22.99 3.64
CA GLY A 108 -1.33 -23.73 2.88
C GLY A 108 -1.65 -23.10 1.52
N THR A 109 -1.57 -21.78 1.39
CA THR A 109 -1.88 -21.04 0.15
C THR A 109 -0.67 -20.39 -0.50
N GLY A 110 0.48 -20.31 0.19
CA GLY A 110 1.68 -19.63 -0.30
C GLY A 110 1.51 -18.12 -0.42
N GLN A 111 0.71 -17.52 0.47
CA GLN A 111 0.33 -16.11 0.39
C GLN A 111 0.75 -15.35 1.66
N VAL A 112 1.01 -14.06 1.50
CA VAL A 112 1.22 -13.12 2.60
C VAL A 112 0.49 -11.81 2.35
N GLU A 113 -0.04 -11.22 3.43
CA GLU A 113 -0.63 -9.88 3.39
C GLU A 113 0.42 -8.82 3.71
N ILE A 114 0.54 -7.83 2.84
CA ILE A 114 1.50 -6.74 2.97
C ILE A 114 0.76 -5.43 3.24
N THR A 115 1.23 -4.71 4.24
CA THR A 115 0.81 -3.33 4.50
C THR A 115 1.98 -2.38 4.33
N ALA A 116 1.82 -1.35 3.50
CA ALA A 116 2.85 -0.35 3.27
C ALA A 116 2.27 1.06 3.30
N SER A 117 3.00 1.99 3.92
CA SER A 117 2.56 3.38 4.04
C SER A 117 3.70 4.39 3.90
N GLY A 118 3.40 5.56 3.37
CA GLY A 118 4.40 6.57 3.09
C GLY A 118 3.81 7.95 2.84
N PRO A 119 4.68 8.98 2.76
CA PRO A 119 4.25 10.37 2.61
C PRO A 119 3.66 10.68 1.23
N LYS A 120 3.93 9.85 0.22
CA LYS A 120 3.45 9.99 -1.15
C LYS A 120 3.00 8.63 -1.69
N PHE A 121 1.80 8.60 -2.26
CA PHE A 121 1.28 7.50 -3.05
C PHE A 121 0.28 8.09 -4.05
N GLU A 122 0.69 8.18 -5.31
CA GLU A 122 -0.01 8.94 -6.36
C GLU A 122 0.02 8.22 -7.70
N GLN A 123 -0.98 8.50 -8.54
CA GLN A 123 -1.09 7.94 -9.88
C GLN A 123 0.00 8.53 -10.79
N ILE A 124 0.61 7.70 -11.63
CA ILE A 124 1.61 8.09 -12.63
C ILE A 124 1.15 7.84 -14.06
#